data_AF-A0A502XP38-F1
#
_entry.id   AF-A0A502XP38-F1
#
_cell.length_a   1.000
_cell.length_b   1.000
_cell.length_c   1.000
_cell.angle_alpha   90.00
_cell.angle_beta   90.00
_cell.angle_gamma   90.00
#
_symmetry.space_group_name_H-M   'P 1'
#
loop_
_entity.id
_entity.type
_entity.pdbx_description
1 polymer ?
#
loop_
_entity_poly.entity_id
_entity_poly.type
_entity_poly.pdbx_seq_one_letter_code
_entity_poly.pdbx_strand_id
1 'polypeptide(L)' 'MLPYGVADSADLEALANVFNGYCAKHRIVREDEREQVAIKIMCLFKRGIIDPDRLSAELERVG' A
#
# COMPACT_ATOMS: atom_id res chain seq x y z
N MET A 1 -8.44 -8.49 -7.38
CA MET A 1 -9.36 -7.39 -7.79
C MET A 1 -10.63 -7.93 -8.42
N LEU A 2 -11.76 -7.66 -7.80
CA LEU A 2 -13.08 -8.00 -8.34
C LEU A 2 -13.43 -7.14 -9.57
N PRO A 3 -14.37 -7.57 -10.43
CA PRO A 3 -14.77 -6.87 -11.65
C PRO A 3 -15.26 -5.42 -11.43
N TYR A 4 -15.60 -5.07 -10.18
CA TYR A 4 -16.11 -3.75 -9.79
C TYR A 4 -15.03 -2.81 -9.23
N GLY A 5 -13.75 -3.18 -9.32
CA GLY A 5 -12.66 -2.39 -8.77
C GLY A 5 -12.55 -2.46 -7.24
N VAL A 6 -13.17 -3.47 -6.63
CA VAL A 6 -13.12 -3.73 -5.19
C VAL A 6 -11.97 -4.69 -4.90
N ALA A 7 -11.14 -4.33 -3.92
CA ALA A 7 -10.12 -5.22 -3.39
C ALA A 7 -10.81 -6.44 -2.76
N ASP A 8 -10.40 -7.64 -3.16
CA ASP A 8 -10.82 -8.85 -2.46
C ASP A 8 -10.04 -9.00 -1.14
N SER A 9 -10.35 -10.05 -0.36
CA SER A 9 -9.69 -10.26 0.94
C SER A 9 -8.19 -10.48 0.80
N ALA A 10 -7.74 -11.11 -0.30
CA ALA A 10 -6.32 -11.38 -0.53
C ALA A 10 -5.60 -10.08 -0.93
N ASP A 11 -6.23 -9.26 -1.76
CA ASP A 11 -5.74 -7.91 -2.08
C ASP A 11 -5.59 -7.06 -0.80
N LEU A 12 -6.58 -7.09 0.10
CA LEU A 12 -6.54 -6.31 1.34
C LEU A 12 -5.41 -6.77 2.27
N GLU A 13 -5.21 -8.09 2.40
CA GLU A 13 -4.11 -8.66 3.19
C GLU A 13 -2.75 -8.28 2.60
N ALA A 14 -2.61 -8.36 1.28
CA ALA A 14 -1.40 -7.94 0.58
C ALA A 14 -1.09 -6.44 0.80
N LEU A 15 -2.08 -5.57 0.66
CA LEU A 15 -1.94 -4.13 0.90
C LEU A 15 -1.56 -3.83 2.35
N ALA A 16 -2.16 -4.52 3.32
CA ALA A 16 -1.84 -4.38 4.73
C ALA A 16 -0.40 -4.82 5.03
N ASN A 17 0.08 -5.90 4.41
CA ASN A 17 1.47 -6.36 4.56
C ASN A 17 2.47 -5.35 4.00
N VAL A 18 2.23 -4.80 2.80
CA VAL A 18 3.07 -3.75 2.22
C VAL A 18 3.09 -2.51 3.12
N PHE A 19 1.91 -2.08 3.57
CA PHE A 19 1.77 -0.92 4.45
C PHE A 19 2.56 -1.09 5.76
N ASN A 20 2.36 -2.21 6.45
CA ASN A 20 3.01 -2.47 7.73
C ASN A 20 4.52 -2.65 7.55
N GLY A 21 4.96 -3.35 6.49
CA GLY A 21 6.37 -3.52 6.16
C GLY A 21 7.07 -2.19 5.88
N TYR A 22 6.45 -1.32 5.09
CA TYR A 22 6.97 0.01 4.79
C TYR A 22 7.06 0.88 6.06
N CYS A 23 5.98 0.94 6.85
CA CYS A 23 5.98 1.72 8.09
C CYS A 23 7.05 1.21 9.08
N ALA A 24 7.19 -0.11 9.23
CA ALA A 24 8.20 -0.70 10.10
C ALA A 24 9.63 -0.38 9.63
N LYS A 25 9.90 -0.53 8.32
CA LYS A 25 11.20 -0.26 7.70
C LYS A 25 11.64 1.19 7.91
N HIS A 26 10.73 2.14 7.73
CA HIS A 26 10.99 3.57 7.85
C HIS A 26 10.73 4.14 9.26
N ARG A 27 10.39 3.28 10.23
CA ARG A 27 10.08 3.65 11.62
C ARG A 27 8.98 4.72 11.72
N ILE A 28 7.98 4.63 10.85
CA ILE A 28 6.83 5.54 10.82
C ILE A 28 5.86 5.10 11.92
N VAL A 29 5.80 5.91 12.97
CA VAL A 29 4.97 5.62 14.16
C VAL A 29 3.80 6.59 14.28
N ARG A 30 3.92 7.79 13.72
CA ARG A 30 2.91 8.84 13.82
C ARG A 30 1.72 8.54 12.91
N GLU A 31 0.52 8.71 13.45
CA GLU A 31 -0.72 8.34 12.78
C GLU A 31 -0.95 9.11 11.48
N ASP A 32 -0.63 10.41 11.47
CA ASP A 32 -0.73 11.27 10.28
C ASP A 32 0.22 10.81 9.16
N GLU A 33 1.45 10.44 9.49
CA GLU A 33 2.39 9.90 8.51
C GLU A 33 1.95 8.53 7.98
N ARG A 34 1.41 7.68 8.86
CA ARG A 34 0.84 6.38 8.46
C ARG A 34 -0.37 6.57 7.54
N GLU A 35 -1.24 7.53 7.80
CA GLU A 35 -2.37 7.85 6.92
C GLU A 35 -1.87 8.26 5.52
N GLN A 36 -0.84 9.09 5.43
CA GLN A 36 -0.25 9.47 4.13
C GLN A 36 0.30 8.26 3.36
N VAL A 37 0.95 7.32 4.05
CA VAL A 37 1.44 6.07 3.42
C VAL A 37 0.26 5.23 2.91
N ALA A 38 -0.81 5.09 3.70
CA ALA A 38 -2.00 4.35 3.30
C ALA A 38 -2.67 4.97 2.06
N ILE A 39 -2.78 6.31 2.01
CA ILE A 39 -3.30 7.02 0.83
C ILE A 39 -2.43 6.76 -0.40
N LYS A 40 -1.10 6.84 -0.27
CA LYS A 40 -0.17 6.56 -1.38
C LYS A 40 -0.36 5.14 -1.91
N ILE A 41 -0.43 4.14 -1.03
CA ILE A 41 -0.68 2.73 -1.40
C ILE A 41 -1.99 2.58 -2.16
N MET A 42 -3.08 3.15 -1.64
CA MET A 42 -4.40 3.05 -2.28
C MET A 42 -4.44 3.73 -3.65
N CYS A 43 -3.71 4.84 -3.82
CA CYS A 43 -3.54 5.50 -5.12
C CYS A 43 -2.78 4.63 -6.13
N LEU A 44 -1.72 3.92 -5.71
CA LEU A 44 -0.98 3.00 -6.57
C LEU A 44 -1.82 1.78 -6.94
N PHE A 45 -2.55 1.21 -5.98
CA PHE A 45 -3.46 0.09 -6.20
C PHE A 45 -4.58 0.45 -7.20
N LYS A 46 -5.19 1.63 -7.06
CA LYS A 46 -6.19 2.15 -8.02
C LYS A 46 -5.64 2.34 -9.44
N ARG A 47 -4.33 2.48 -9.61
CA ARG A 47 -3.66 2.54 -10.92
C ARG A 47 -3.37 1.15 -11.50
N GLY A 48 -3.81 0.08 -10.84
CA GLY A 48 -3.61 -1.31 -11.27
C GLY A 48 -2.29 -1.92 -10.79
N ILE A 49 -1.56 -1.27 -9.89
CA ILE A 49 -0.35 -1.83 -9.28
C ILE A 49 -0.79 -2.69 -8.10
N ILE A 50 -0.98 -3.98 -8.36
CA ILE A 50 -1.51 -4.95 -7.39
C ILE A 50 -0.41 -5.85 -6.80
N ASP A 51 0.75 -5.89 -7.44
CA ASP A 51 1.89 -6.69 -6.98
C ASP A 51 2.54 -6.06 -5.73
N PRO A 52 2.69 -6.81 -4.62
CA PRO A 52 3.21 -6.27 -3.36
C PRO A 52 4.64 -5.73 -3.43
N ASP A 53 5.52 -6.40 -4.18
CA ASP A 53 6.92 -5.99 -4.33
C ASP A 53 6.99 -4.71 -5.17
N ARG A 54 6.19 -4.63 -6.22
CA ARG A 54 6.08 -3.43 -7.05
C ARG A 54 5.46 -2.26 -6.30
N LEU A 55 4.45 -2.49 -5.46
CA LEU A 55 3.89 -1.47 -4.58
C LEU A 55 4.94 -0.90 -3.64
N SER A 56 5.73 -1.77 -3.00
CA SER A 56 6.84 -1.36 -2.12
C SER A 56 7.88 -0.54 -2.87
N ALA A 57 8.29 -0.98 -4.07
CA ALA A 57 9.27 -0.25 -4.87
C ALA A 57 8.77 1.12 -5.33
N GLU A 58 7.51 1.22 -5.76
CA GLU A 58 6.91 2.51 -6.15
C GLU A 58 6.73 3.44 -4.95
N LEU A 59 6.38 2.91 -3.77
CA LEU A 59 6.33 3.66 -2.52
C LEU A 59 7.66 4.31 -2.17
N GLU A 60 8.77 3.58 -2.30
CA GLU A 60 10.12 4.13 -2.09
C GLU A 60 10.47 5.22 -3.13
N ARG A 61 9.87 5.15 -4.33
CA ARG A 61 10.11 6.13 -5.41
C ARG A 61 9.29 7.41 -5.24
N VAL A 62 8.09 7.32 -4.67
CA VAL A 62 7.20 8.47 -4.41
C VAL A 62 7.23 8.96 -2.96
N GLY A 63 7.99 8.27 -2.11
CA GLY A 63 8.27 8.57 -0.71
C GLY A 63 9.05 9.86 -0.58
#